data_AF-A0AAF0J370-F1
#
_entry.id   AF-A0AAF0J370-F1
#
_cell.length_a   1.000
_cell.length_b   1.000
_cell.length_c   1.000
_cell.angle_alpha   90.00
_cell.angle_beta   90.00
_cell.angle_gamma   90.00
#
_symmetry.space_group_name_H-M   'P 1'
#
loop_
_entity.id
_entity.type
_entity.pdbx_description
1 polymer ?
#
loop_
_entity_poly.entity_id
_entity_poly.type
_entity_poly.pdbx_seq_one_letter_code
_entity_poly.pdbx_strand_id
1 'polypeptide(L)'
;MLPFVPRSVAGTKRSHPRGGPPPPPCVEWHASSPEKVRPMAARLLNELSPWWLARSGAPLADALQARGSEPVHLAQIASDAHMQAIGCGALADLGAALPWLYPLRWLQPGPDALHVVWGACAGPYAVVFVEHVTPQACDALDLAFCVQKIARAVDARLDPVVYAVFPPYPDQVPHRPPLTQTRDAFFVVDPATADALLTHYPWERARHVWPASRWAKLGVDVTVRCISQARYDALRREYMAWHKELVLLNTAAAKAKAAHAREESADHTAYPWHTIVCLPRRTDETAPQIKARLAALAAPPVDYVDVSFERPVAYVRCATAQAAQSLVEALGAEAYVLRGAEQAAYWQSVPLR
;
A
#
# COMPACT_ATOMS: atom_id res chain seq x y z
N MET A 1 4.18 -5.79 -24.36
CA MET A 1 4.13 -5.34 -22.95
C MET A 1 2.78 -5.74 -22.38
N LEU A 2 2.74 -6.57 -21.35
CA LEU A 2 1.51 -6.82 -20.60
C LEU A 2 1.29 -5.66 -19.62
N PRO A 3 0.09 -5.06 -19.55
CA PRO A 3 -0.16 -3.95 -18.65
C PRO A 3 -0.21 -4.43 -17.19
N PHE A 4 0.59 -3.78 -16.36
CA PHE A 4 0.46 -3.82 -14.91
C PHE A 4 -0.84 -3.07 -14.55
N VAL A 5 -1.87 -3.79 -14.09
CA VAL A 5 -3.14 -3.18 -13.66
C VAL A 5 -3.35 -3.47 -12.17
N PRO A 6 -3.14 -2.51 -11.26
CA PRO A 6 -3.70 -2.56 -9.93
C PRO A 6 -5.22 -2.28 -10.03
N ARG A 7 -6.00 -3.11 -9.35
CA ARG A 7 -7.46 -3.01 -9.28
C ARG A 7 -7.90 -1.61 -8.83
N SER A 8 -8.89 -1.09 -9.54
CA SER A 8 -9.75 0.07 -9.24
C SER A 8 -9.78 0.48 -7.78
N VAL A 9 -9.50 1.74 -7.50
CA VAL A 9 -9.86 2.40 -6.25
C VAL A 9 -10.64 3.68 -6.57
N ALA A 10 -11.85 3.50 -7.10
CA ALA A 10 -12.91 4.49 -6.91
C ALA A 10 -13.56 4.20 -5.55
N GLY A 11 -13.20 4.99 -4.54
CA GLY A 11 -13.76 4.86 -3.20
C GLY A 11 -13.07 5.79 -2.22
N THR A 12 -13.59 7.01 -2.08
CA THR A 12 -13.28 7.97 -1.02
C THR A 12 -13.61 7.37 0.35
N LYS A 13 -12.66 6.62 0.94
CA LYS A 13 -12.73 6.27 2.36
C LYS A 13 -12.18 7.42 3.19
N ARG A 14 -13.04 7.95 4.06
CA ARG A 14 -12.70 8.93 5.10
C ARG A 14 -11.51 8.42 5.94
N SER A 15 -10.59 9.31 6.26
CA SER A 15 -9.47 9.07 7.17
C SER A 15 -9.99 8.73 8.56
N HIS A 16 -9.87 7.45 8.95
CA HIS A 16 -9.90 7.11 10.37
C HIS A 16 -8.60 7.63 11.02
N PRO A 17 -8.65 8.08 12.29
CA PRO A 17 -7.45 8.46 13.02
C PRO A 17 -6.55 7.23 13.14
N ARG A 18 -5.36 7.32 12.55
CA ARG A 18 -4.31 6.29 12.67
C ARG A 18 -3.87 6.25 14.13
N GLY A 19 -4.28 5.22 14.86
CA GLY A 19 -3.48 4.73 15.99
C GLY A 19 -2.09 4.40 15.44
N GLY A 20 -1.05 4.85 16.14
CA GLY A 20 0.33 4.56 15.76
C GLY A 20 0.54 3.05 15.56
N PRO A 21 1.49 2.63 14.70
CA PRO A 21 1.81 1.22 14.57
C PRO A 21 2.15 0.65 15.96
N PRO A 22 1.65 -0.54 16.32
CA PRO A 22 2.03 -1.16 17.57
C PRO A 22 3.57 -1.30 17.60
N PRO A 23 4.22 -1.08 18.76
CA PRO A 23 5.63 -1.34 18.88
C PRO A 23 5.92 -2.80 18.45
N PRO A 24 7.02 -3.06 17.74
CA PRO A 24 7.37 -4.42 17.37
C PRO A 24 7.43 -5.28 18.65
N PRO A 25 6.85 -6.50 18.64
CA PRO A 25 6.89 -7.35 19.81
C PRO A 25 8.36 -7.64 20.18
N CYS A 26 8.73 -7.32 21.41
CA CYS A 26 9.97 -7.79 22.00
C CYS A 26 9.78 -9.29 22.25
N VAL A 27 10.24 -10.11 21.31
CA VAL A 27 10.25 -11.57 21.47
C VAL A 27 11.53 -11.90 22.22
N GLU A 28 11.40 -12.39 23.45
CA GLU A 28 12.52 -13.06 24.12
C GLU A 28 12.75 -14.39 23.41
N TRP A 29 13.93 -14.53 22.81
CA TRP A 29 14.30 -15.74 22.10
C TRP A 29 14.83 -16.75 23.11
N HIS A 30 14.42 -18.01 22.98
CA HIS A 30 14.88 -19.08 23.86
C HIS A 30 15.48 -20.17 22.98
N ALA A 31 16.79 -20.36 23.07
CA ALA A 31 17.63 -21.36 22.38
C ALA A 31 17.25 -22.85 22.62
N SER A 32 16.05 -23.15 23.09
CA SER A 32 15.59 -24.52 23.33
C SER A 32 15.23 -25.31 22.04
N SER A 33 15.14 -24.66 20.87
CA SER A 33 14.97 -25.33 19.57
C SER A 33 15.57 -24.51 18.41
N PRO A 34 16.23 -25.16 17.42
CA PRO A 34 16.75 -24.50 16.21
C PRO A 34 15.68 -23.74 15.40
N GLU A 35 14.43 -24.19 15.44
CA GLU A 35 13.32 -23.55 14.71
C GLU A 35 12.89 -22.23 15.37
N LYS A 36 13.06 -22.10 16.70
CA LYS A 36 12.72 -20.89 17.44
C LYS A 36 13.70 -19.74 17.18
N VAL A 37 14.94 -20.04 16.78
CA VAL A 37 15.99 -19.04 16.48
C VAL A 37 16.08 -18.67 15.00
N ARG A 38 15.33 -19.34 14.13
CA ARG A 38 15.32 -19.06 12.69
C ARG A 38 14.90 -17.61 12.35
N PRO A 39 13.86 -17.02 12.99
CA PRO A 39 13.53 -15.62 12.74
C PRO A 39 14.65 -14.65 13.14
N MET A 40 15.41 -14.99 14.20
CA MET A 40 16.61 -14.24 14.58
C MET A 40 17.65 -14.31 13.46
N ALA A 41 17.94 -15.51 12.94
CA ALA A 41 18.87 -15.66 11.83
C ALA A 41 18.44 -14.85 10.59
N ALA A 42 17.15 -14.84 10.25
CA ALA A 42 16.64 -14.01 9.15
C ALA A 42 16.86 -12.51 9.35
N ARG A 43 16.82 -12.04 10.61
CA ARG A 43 17.16 -10.65 10.95
C ARG A 43 18.67 -10.40 10.87
N LEU A 44 19.46 -11.29 11.46
CA LEU A 44 20.92 -11.20 11.49
C LEU A 44 21.56 -11.27 10.10
N LEU A 45 20.91 -11.92 9.13
CA LEU A 45 21.34 -11.97 7.74
C LEU A 45 21.72 -10.58 7.23
N ASN A 46 20.84 -9.59 7.42
CA ASN A 46 21.10 -8.23 6.97
C ASN A 46 21.99 -7.48 7.96
N GLU A 47 21.70 -7.59 9.26
CA GLU A 47 22.35 -6.78 10.32
C GLU A 47 23.85 -7.04 10.46
N LEU A 48 24.29 -8.27 10.18
CA LEU A 48 25.70 -8.66 10.24
C LEU A 48 26.37 -8.72 8.86
N SER A 49 25.65 -8.42 7.78
CA SER A 49 26.21 -8.53 6.44
C SER A 49 27.32 -7.49 6.21
N PRO A 50 28.43 -7.84 5.53
CA PRO A 50 29.46 -6.87 5.14
C PRO A 50 28.90 -5.67 4.37
N TRP A 51 27.90 -5.90 3.53
CA TRP A 51 27.24 -4.84 2.76
C TRP A 51 26.50 -3.85 3.64
N TRP A 52 25.81 -4.32 4.67
CA TRP A 52 25.08 -3.48 5.62
C TRP A 52 26.02 -2.75 6.57
N LEU A 53 26.99 -3.46 7.14
CA LEU A 53 27.98 -2.90 8.06
C LEU A 53 28.74 -1.74 7.41
N ALA A 54 29.09 -1.84 6.12
CA ALA A 54 29.73 -0.75 5.37
C ALA A 54 28.88 0.54 5.24
N ARG A 55 27.59 0.51 5.63
CA ARG A 55 26.62 1.60 5.43
C ARG A 55 25.91 2.04 6.71
N SER A 56 25.94 1.23 7.76
CA SER A 56 25.15 1.48 8.98
C SER A 56 25.75 2.58 9.86
N GLY A 57 27.08 2.77 9.81
CA GLY A 57 27.79 3.70 10.70
C GLY A 57 27.67 3.34 12.19
N ALA A 58 27.32 2.09 12.50
CA ALA A 58 27.15 1.61 13.86
C ALA A 58 28.52 1.29 14.50
N PRO A 59 28.70 1.48 15.83
CA PRO A 59 29.95 1.15 16.51
C PRO A 59 30.42 -0.30 16.28
N LEU A 60 29.49 -1.26 16.27
CA LEU A 60 29.80 -2.64 15.91
C LEU A 60 30.33 -2.77 14.48
N ALA A 61 29.78 -2.01 13.53
CA ALA A 61 30.24 -2.05 12.15
C ALA A 61 31.68 -1.54 12.01
N ASP A 62 32.02 -0.44 12.67
CA ASP A 62 33.39 0.09 12.69
C ASP A 62 34.36 -0.91 13.33
N ALA A 63 33.95 -1.52 14.44
CA ALA A 63 34.75 -2.53 15.13
C ALA A 63 34.99 -3.77 14.27
N LEU A 64 33.96 -4.27 13.58
CA LEU A 64 34.07 -5.44 12.70
C LEU A 64 34.93 -5.13 11.46
N GLN A 65 34.75 -3.94 10.87
CA GLN A 65 35.55 -3.51 9.71
C GLN A 65 37.03 -3.36 10.05
N ALA A 66 37.36 -2.82 11.23
CA ALA A 66 38.75 -2.67 11.68
C ALA A 66 39.47 -4.01 11.86
N ARG A 67 38.73 -5.07 12.17
CA ARG A 67 39.25 -6.42 12.42
C ARG A 67 39.35 -7.27 11.15
N GLY A 68 38.68 -6.88 10.07
CA GLY A 68 38.71 -7.61 8.80
C GLY A 68 38.29 -9.08 8.96
N SER A 69 39.18 -10.00 8.58
CA SER A 69 38.95 -11.46 8.66
C SER A 69 39.48 -12.10 9.96
N GLU A 70 39.71 -11.32 11.01
CA GLU A 70 40.04 -11.87 12.32
C GLU A 70 38.84 -12.53 13.00
N PRO A 71 39.06 -13.57 13.84
CA PRO A 71 37.99 -14.18 14.63
C PRO A 71 37.38 -13.22 15.66
N VAL A 72 36.07 -13.06 15.62
CA VAL A 72 35.30 -12.19 16.53
C VAL A 72 34.52 -13.03 17.53
N HIS A 73 34.69 -12.74 18.82
CA HIS A 73 33.97 -13.42 19.88
C HIS A 73 32.50 -12.97 19.93
N LEU A 74 31.56 -13.91 20.07
CA LEU A 74 30.12 -13.63 20.07
C LEU A 74 29.70 -12.63 21.14
N ALA A 75 30.43 -12.56 22.26
CA ALA A 75 30.15 -11.59 23.34
C ALA A 75 30.30 -10.14 22.88
N GLN A 76 31.20 -9.86 21.94
CA GLN A 76 31.37 -8.51 21.39
C GLN A 76 30.12 -8.10 20.62
N ILE A 77 29.55 -9.03 19.85
CA ILE A 77 28.29 -8.83 19.11
C ILE A 77 27.12 -8.68 20.09
N ALA A 78 26.99 -9.58 21.07
CA ALA A 78 25.92 -9.56 22.07
C ALA A 78 25.93 -8.30 22.96
N SER A 79 27.12 -7.75 23.20
CA SER A 79 27.30 -6.55 24.02
C SER A 79 26.94 -5.24 23.31
N ASP A 80 26.78 -5.28 21.98
CA ASP A 80 26.43 -4.09 21.21
C ASP A 80 24.98 -3.64 21.49
N ALA A 81 24.79 -2.34 21.69
CA ALA A 81 23.51 -1.77 22.05
C ALA A 81 22.44 -1.96 20.95
N HIS A 82 22.83 -1.93 19.68
CA HIS A 82 21.92 -2.19 18.57
C HIS A 82 21.52 -3.67 18.53
N MET A 83 22.45 -4.58 18.76
CA MET A 83 22.15 -6.02 18.88
C MET A 83 21.19 -6.32 20.03
N GLN A 84 21.35 -5.67 21.18
CA GLN A 84 20.40 -5.78 22.30
C GLN A 84 19.02 -5.22 21.94
N ALA A 85 18.97 -4.05 21.28
CA ALA A 85 17.71 -3.42 20.88
C ALA A 85 16.89 -4.27 19.89
N ILE A 86 17.55 -5.11 19.08
CA ILE A 86 16.87 -6.03 18.16
C ILE A 86 16.51 -7.39 18.80
N GLY A 87 16.76 -7.56 20.10
CA GLY A 87 16.48 -8.78 20.87
C GLY A 87 17.60 -9.82 20.82
N CYS A 88 18.79 -9.45 20.35
CA CYS A 88 19.94 -10.33 20.14
C CYS A 88 21.02 -10.13 21.21
N GLY A 89 20.63 -10.12 22.48
CA GLY A 89 21.54 -9.88 23.61
C GLY A 89 22.13 -11.13 24.26
N ALA A 90 21.62 -12.32 23.94
CA ALA A 90 22.07 -13.57 24.55
C ALA A 90 23.05 -14.33 23.66
N LEU A 91 24.18 -14.76 24.25
CA LEU A 91 25.19 -15.58 23.58
C LEU A 91 24.64 -16.90 23.05
N ALA A 92 23.73 -17.54 23.80
CA ALA A 92 23.13 -18.81 23.40
C ALA A 92 22.27 -18.66 22.13
N ASP A 93 21.53 -17.56 22.02
CA ASP A 93 20.69 -17.31 20.84
C ASP A 93 21.55 -16.98 19.62
N LEU A 94 22.62 -16.19 19.78
CA LEU A 94 23.62 -15.95 18.74
C LEU A 94 24.28 -17.25 18.28
N GLY A 95 24.77 -18.06 19.21
CA GLY A 95 25.41 -19.34 18.92
C GLY A 95 24.48 -20.30 18.17
N ALA A 96 23.17 -20.23 18.41
CA ALA A 96 22.18 -21.03 17.72
C ALA A 96 21.72 -20.43 16.37
N ALA A 97 21.73 -19.10 16.23
CA ALA A 97 21.27 -18.41 15.01
C ALA A 97 22.35 -18.30 13.92
N LEU A 98 23.61 -18.04 14.28
CA LEU A 98 24.69 -17.84 13.30
C LEU A 98 24.99 -19.04 12.39
N PRO A 99 24.83 -20.31 12.83
CA PRO A 99 24.97 -21.47 11.94
C PRO A 99 24.08 -21.44 10.70
N TRP A 100 22.92 -20.78 10.78
CA TRP A 100 22.03 -20.58 9.64
C TRP A 100 22.61 -19.61 8.58
N LEU A 101 23.57 -18.77 8.95
CA LEU A 101 24.19 -17.79 8.05
C LEU A 101 25.45 -18.34 7.35
N TYR A 102 26.08 -19.39 7.88
CA TYR A 102 27.28 -19.98 7.26
C TYR A 102 27.10 -20.42 5.80
N PRO A 103 25.94 -20.97 5.38
CA PRO A 103 25.70 -21.28 3.97
C PRO A 103 25.70 -20.05 3.05
N LEU A 104 25.50 -18.84 3.59
CA LEU A 104 25.57 -17.58 2.85
C LEU A 104 27.00 -17.11 2.58
N ARG A 105 28.00 -17.84 3.10
CA ARG A 105 29.44 -17.75 2.82
C ARG A 105 30.18 -16.53 3.38
N TRP A 106 29.53 -15.38 3.50
CA TRP A 106 30.15 -14.17 4.04
C TRP A 106 30.45 -14.23 5.55
N LEU A 107 29.85 -15.16 6.29
CA LEU A 107 30.17 -15.48 7.67
C LEU A 107 30.59 -16.95 7.78
N GLN A 108 31.66 -17.25 8.53
CA GLN A 108 32.18 -18.60 8.74
C GLN A 108 32.37 -18.90 10.23
N PRO A 109 32.35 -20.17 10.63
CA PRO A 109 32.75 -20.56 11.98
C PRO A 109 34.21 -20.16 12.25
N GLY A 110 34.47 -19.67 13.46
CA GLY A 110 35.82 -19.34 13.92
C GLY A 110 36.56 -20.56 14.49
N PRO A 111 37.67 -20.31 15.21
CA PRO A 111 38.47 -21.36 15.84
C PRO A 111 37.71 -22.21 16.86
N ASP A 112 36.65 -21.67 17.47
CA ASP A 112 35.78 -22.36 18.41
C ASP A 112 34.30 -21.93 18.23
N ALA A 113 33.40 -22.53 19.01
CA ALA A 113 31.96 -22.28 18.95
C ALA A 113 31.52 -20.85 19.36
N LEU A 114 32.40 -20.08 19.99
CA LEU A 114 32.17 -18.71 20.44
C LEU A 114 32.83 -17.67 19.54
N HIS A 115 33.47 -18.09 18.44
CA HIS A 115 34.06 -17.19 17.47
C HIS A 115 33.44 -17.38 16.09
N VAL A 116 33.36 -16.27 15.36
CA VAL A 116 32.99 -16.25 13.95
C VAL A 116 33.99 -15.40 13.17
N VAL A 117 34.15 -15.72 11.91
CA VAL A 117 35.03 -15.00 11.00
C VAL A 117 34.19 -14.44 9.86
N TRP A 118 34.29 -13.14 9.63
CA TRP A 118 33.77 -12.54 8.41
C TRP A 118 34.71 -12.92 7.27
N GLY A 119 34.16 -13.57 6.25
CA GLY A 119 34.92 -13.92 5.05
C GLY A 119 35.54 -12.66 4.44
N ALA A 120 36.67 -12.81 3.75
CA ALA A 120 37.47 -11.71 3.17
C ALA A 120 36.77 -10.87 2.08
N CYS A 121 35.44 -10.96 1.96
CA CYS A 121 34.66 -10.32 0.93
C CYS A 121 34.21 -8.92 1.34
N ALA A 122 35.16 -7.98 1.36
CA ALA A 122 34.89 -6.62 0.89
C ALA A 122 35.04 -6.59 -0.64
N GLY A 123 34.33 -7.48 -1.33
CA GLY A 123 34.39 -7.66 -2.78
C GLY A 123 33.23 -6.95 -3.48
N PRO A 124 33.31 -6.71 -4.80
CA PRO A 124 32.28 -5.98 -5.53
C PRO A 124 30.90 -6.61 -5.30
N TYR A 125 29.94 -5.78 -4.92
CA TYR A 125 28.56 -6.21 -4.72
C TYR A 125 27.74 -5.88 -5.96
N ALA A 126 26.87 -6.81 -6.36
CA ALA A 126 25.83 -6.54 -7.34
C ALA A 126 24.46 -6.60 -6.66
N VAL A 127 23.57 -5.69 -7.05
CA VAL A 127 22.20 -5.64 -6.51
C VAL A 127 21.21 -5.95 -7.63
N VAL A 128 20.43 -7.00 -7.41
CA VAL A 128 19.40 -7.45 -8.35
C VAL A 128 18.05 -7.51 -7.65
N PHE A 129 17.01 -7.04 -8.33
CA PHE A 129 15.64 -7.30 -7.92
C PHE A 129 15.20 -8.62 -8.54
N VAL A 130 14.70 -9.53 -7.71
CA VAL A 130 14.11 -10.78 -8.17
C VAL A 130 12.65 -10.81 -7.74
N GLU A 131 11.79 -10.92 -8.74
CA GLU A 131 10.36 -11.04 -8.61
C GLU A 131 9.97 -12.52 -8.59
N HIS A 132 9.03 -12.86 -7.73
CA HIS A 132 8.38 -14.16 -7.65
C HIS A 132 9.38 -15.27 -7.31
N VAL A 133 10.32 -15.01 -6.39
CA VAL A 133 11.36 -15.97 -6.00
C VAL A 133 10.74 -17.25 -5.47
N THR A 134 9.65 -17.15 -4.72
CA THR A 134 8.92 -18.26 -4.12
C THR A 134 7.44 -18.19 -4.48
N PRO A 135 6.67 -19.29 -4.39
CA PRO A 135 5.22 -19.25 -4.59
C PRO A 135 4.46 -18.47 -3.48
N GLN A 136 5.00 -18.46 -2.26
CA GLN A 136 4.41 -17.85 -1.07
C GLN A 136 5.39 -16.87 -0.41
N ALA A 137 4.88 -15.83 0.25
CA ALA A 137 5.71 -14.89 0.98
C ALA A 137 6.48 -15.59 2.11
N CYS A 138 7.78 -15.33 2.23
CA CYS A 138 8.65 -15.93 3.23
C CYS A 138 9.65 -14.91 3.79
N ASP A 139 10.45 -15.33 4.77
CA ASP A 139 11.47 -14.46 5.37
C ASP A 139 12.70 -14.27 4.47
N ALA A 140 13.58 -13.34 4.86
CA ALA A 140 14.79 -13.00 4.12
C ALA A 140 15.75 -14.19 3.95
N LEU A 141 15.80 -15.09 4.93
CA LEU A 141 16.70 -16.25 4.92
C LEU A 141 16.21 -17.31 3.93
N ASP A 142 14.91 -17.59 3.91
CA ASP A 142 14.29 -18.45 2.90
C ASP A 142 14.55 -17.94 1.49
N LEU A 143 14.35 -16.63 1.27
CA LEU A 143 14.61 -16.00 -0.01
C LEU A 143 16.08 -16.13 -0.42
N ALA A 144 17.02 -15.90 0.51
CA ALA A 144 18.44 -16.04 0.25
C ALA A 144 18.80 -17.48 -0.17
N PHE A 145 18.31 -18.48 0.56
CA PHE A 145 18.55 -19.89 0.21
C PHE A 145 17.90 -20.28 -1.12
N CYS A 146 16.71 -19.74 -1.43
CA CYS A 146 16.08 -19.95 -2.73
C CYS A 146 16.94 -19.38 -3.86
N VAL A 147 17.45 -18.15 -3.71
CA VAL A 147 18.33 -17.55 -4.72
C VAL A 147 19.64 -18.33 -4.90
N GLN A 148 20.25 -18.82 -3.82
CA GLN A 148 21.43 -19.71 -3.94
C GLN A 148 21.11 -20.99 -4.71
N LYS A 149 19.96 -21.62 -4.45
CA LYS A 149 19.50 -22.82 -5.18
C LYS A 149 19.23 -22.53 -6.65
N ILE A 150 18.59 -21.41 -6.96
CA ILE A 150 18.31 -20.97 -8.33
C ILE A 150 19.63 -20.73 -9.08
N ALA A 151 20.56 -19.99 -8.49
CA ALA A 151 21.86 -19.71 -9.10
C ALA A 151 22.65 -21.01 -9.38
N ARG A 152 22.75 -21.90 -8.40
CA ARG A 152 23.40 -23.22 -8.57
C ARG A 152 22.69 -24.12 -9.59
N ALA A 153 21.38 -23.97 -9.74
CA ALA A 153 20.65 -24.72 -10.74
C ALA A 153 20.98 -24.20 -12.16
N VAL A 154 21.19 -22.89 -12.32
CA VAL A 154 21.57 -22.27 -13.59
C VAL A 154 22.99 -22.69 -13.96
N ASP A 155 23.92 -22.55 -13.02
CA ASP A 155 25.31 -22.97 -13.16
C ASP A 155 25.78 -23.63 -11.86
N ALA A 156 26.00 -24.94 -11.93
CA ALA A 156 26.43 -25.76 -10.79
C ALA A 156 27.85 -25.42 -10.29
N ARG A 157 28.63 -24.65 -11.05
CA ARG A 157 29.98 -24.20 -10.67
C ARG A 157 29.94 -22.93 -9.80
N LEU A 158 28.80 -22.24 -9.74
CA LEU A 158 28.66 -21.08 -8.88
C LEU A 158 28.72 -21.49 -7.40
N ASP A 159 29.40 -20.66 -6.61
CA ASP A 159 29.31 -20.68 -5.15
C ASP A 159 28.69 -19.35 -4.68
N PRO A 160 27.34 -19.22 -4.75
CA PRO A 160 26.68 -17.93 -4.61
C PRO A 160 26.80 -17.37 -3.20
N VAL A 161 27.24 -16.12 -3.09
CA VAL A 161 27.27 -15.37 -1.84
C VAL A 161 26.08 -14.42 -1.81
N VAL A 162 25.24 -14.52 -0.78
CA VAL A 162 24.09 -13.61 -0.59
C VAL A 162 24.34 -12.77 0.63
N TYR A 163 24.75 -11.52 0.42
CA TYR A 163 25.10 -10.59 1.48
C TYR A 163 23.87 -10.04 2.17
N ALA A 164 22.83 -9.65 1.43
CA ALA A 164 21.64 -9.05 2.02
C ALA A 164 20.39 -9.31 1.19
N VAL A 165 19.24 -9.28 1.85
CA VAL A 165 17.91 -9.38 1.23
C VAL A 165 17.01 -8.30 1.81
N PHE A 166 16.53 -7.39 0.98
CA PHE A 166 15.68 -6.29 1.42
C PHE A 166 14.50 -6.07 0.47
N PRO A 167 13.35 -5.61 0.98
CA PRO A 167 12.15 -5.47 0.16
C PRO A 167 12.24 -4.25 -0.77
N PRO A 168 11.47 -4.22 -1.87
CA PRO A 168 11.56 -3.18 -2.90
C PRO A 168 10.87 -1.84 -2.55
N TYR A 169 10.71 -1.52 -1.26
CA TYR A 169 9.86 -0.40 -0.84
C TYR A 169 10.55 0.98 -0.99
N PRO A 170 9.88 1.95 -1.64
CA PRO A 170 10.46 3.23 -2.05
C PRO A 170 10.71 4.25 -0.93
N ASP A 171 10.09 4.08 0.24
CA ASP A 171 9.96 5.13 1.26
C ASP A 171 10.73 4.83 2.55
N GLN A 172 11.46 3.72 2.59
CA GLN A 172 12.34 3.41 3.69
C GLN A 172 13.77 3.62 3.18
N VAL A 173 14.48 4.56 3.80
CA VAL A 173 15.96 4.59 3.81
C VAL A 173 16.40 3.13 3.92
N PRO A 174 17.30 2.60 3.07
CA PRO A 174 17.40 1.16 2.79
C PRO A 174 18.02 0.42 3.99
N HIS A 175 17.34 0.38 5.13
CA HIS A 175 18.03 0.36 6.41
C HIS A 175 17.33 -0.40 7.52
N ARG A 176 16.18 -1.00 7.27
CA ARG A 176 15.54 -1.90 8.24
C ARG A 176 15.36 -3.27 7.61
N PRO A 177 15.82 -4.35 8.28
CA PRO A 177 15.53 -5.71 7.84
C PRO A 177 14.02 -5.86 7.62
N PRO A 178 13.58 -6.64 6.62
CA PRO A 178 12.17 -6.86 6.39
C PRO A 178 11.53 -7.43 7.66
N LEU A 179 10.63 -6.65 8.27
CA LEU A 179 9.74 -7.13 9.35
C LEU A 179 8.55 -7.94 8.78
N THR A 180 8.47 -8.06 7.46
CA THR A 180 7.35 -8.67 6.76
C THR A 180 7.87 -9.71 5.79
N GLN A 181 7.17 -10.83 5.74
CA GLN A 181 7.40 -11.85 4.72
C GLN A 181 7.16 -11.23 3.34
N THR A 182 8.07 -11.50 2.40
CA THR A 182 7.93 -11.04 1.02
C THR A 182 8.20 -12.17 0.05
N ARG A 183 7.62 -12.03 -1.15
CA ARG A 183 7.84 -12.93 -2.28
C ARG A 183 8.87 -12.38 -3.26
N ASP A 184 9.00 -11.05 -3.27
CA ASP A 184 9.82 -10.27 -4.19
C ASP A 184 10.79 -9.43 -3.36
N ALA A 185 12.05 -9.38 -3.76
CA ALA A 185 13.07 -8.68 -2.97
C ALA A 185 14.25 -8.25 -3.83
N PHE A 186 15.01 -7.29 -3.31
CA PHE A 186 16.38 -7.05 -3.72
C PHE A 186 17.32 -7.98 -3.01
N PHE A 187 18.30 -8.47 -3.76
CA PHE A 187 19.36 -9.34 -3.30
C PHE A 187 20.69 -8.65 -3.58
N VAL A 188 21.52 -8.57 -2.55
CA VAL A 188 22.92 -8.19 -2.68
C VAL A 188 23.71 -9.48 -2.79
N VAL A 189 24.33 -9.69 -3.95
CA VAL A 189 25.03 -10.92 -4.29
C VAL A 189 26.41 -10.63 -4.86
N ASP A 190 27.23 -11.67 -5.01
CA ASP A 190 28.46 -11.57 -5.80
C ASP A 190 28.15 -11.34 -7.30
N PRO A 191 29.07 -10.73 -8.07
CA PRO A 191 28.78 -10.35 -9.46
C PRO A 191 28.50 -11.55 -10.38
N ALA A 192 29.16 -12.69 -10.16
CA ALA A 192 28.95 -13.87 -10.98
C ALA A 192 27.52 -14.43 -10.81
N THR A 193 27.03 -14.45 -9.57
CA THR A 193 25.63 -14.78 -9.27
C THR A 193 24.68 -13.79 -9.92
N ALA A 194 24.93 -12.48 -9.85
CA ALA A 194 24.07 -11.48 -10.49
C ALA A 194 24.02 -11.65 -12.01
N ASP A 195 25.16 -11.83 -12.67
CA ASP A 195 25.25 -12.02 -14.11
C ASP A 195 24.50 -13.27 -14.58
N ALA A 196 24.63 -14.38 -13.84
CA ALA A 196 23.90 -15.60 -14.11
C ALA A 196 22.37 -15.38 -13.97
N LEU A 197 21.92 -14.72 -12.91
CA LEU A 197 20.48 -14.47 -12.69
C LEU A 197 19.91 -13.52 -13.74
N LEU A 198 20.62 -12.43 -14.09
CA LEU A 198 20.19 -11.46 -15.09
C LEU A 198 20.14 -12.06 -16.51
N THR A 199 21.08 -12.96 -16.82
CA THR A 199 21.14 -13.64 -18.13
C THR A 199 20.02 -14.66 -18.29
N HIS A 200 19.73 -15.44 -17.24
CA HIS A 200 18.80 -16.56 -17.31
C HIS A 200 17.36 -16.22 -16.93
N TYR A 201 17.14 -15.17 -16.13
CA TYR A 201 15.80 -14.71 -15.75
C TYR A 201 15.55 -13.25 -16.17
N PRO A 202 15.84 -12.82 -17.40
CA PRO A 202 15.76 -11.42 -17.77
C PRO A 202 14.33 -10.89 -17.70
N TRP A 203 14.17 -9.69 -17.14
CA TRP A 203 12.89 -8.99 -17.00
C TRP A 203 12.09 -8.85 -18.30
N GLU A 204 12.79 -8.60 -19.41
CA GLU A 204 12.19 -8.16 -20.68
C GLU A 204 11.78 -9.32 -21.61
N ARG A 205 12.27 -10.55 -21.39
CA ARG A 205 11.94 -11.69 -22.26
C ARG A 205 10.71 -12.45 -21.76
N ALA A 206 10.01 -13.10 -22.71
CA ALA A 206 9.04 -14.13 -22.36
C ALA A 206 9.74 -15.20 -21.52
N ARG A 207 9.07 -15.61 -20.43
CA ARG A 207 9.51 -16.54 -19.37
C ARG A 207 10.54 -17.56 -19.87
N HIS A 208 11.69 -17.65 -19.20
CA HIS A 208 12.62 -18.74 -19.47
C HIS A 208 11.95 -20.06 -19.07
N VAL A 209 11.62 -20.89 -20.06
CA VAL A 209 10.80 -22.09 -19.84
C VAL A 209 11.69 -23.23 -19.35
N TRP A 210 11.90 -23.30 -18.04
CA TRP A 210 12.36 -24.56 -17.45
C TRP A 210 11.19 -25.54 -17.35
N PRO A 211 11.44 -26.86 -17.42
CA PRO A 211 10.41 -27.86 -17.16
C PRO A 211 9.77 -27.64 -15.78
N ALA A 212 8.44 -27.71 -15.69
CA ALA A 212 7.67 -27.56 -14.44
C ALA A 212 8.23 -28.41 -13.28
N SER A 213 8.72 -29.61 -13.59
CA SER A 213 9.34 -30.53 -12.63
C SER A 213 10.63 -30.00 -12.00
N ARG A 214 11.39 -29.16 -12.72
CA ARG A 214 12.61 -28.53 -12.20
C ARG A 214 12.28 -27.35 -11.28
N TRP A 215 11.24 -26.57 -11.61
CA TRP A 215 10.72 -25.50 -10.75
C TRP A 215 10.18 -26.01 -9.41
N ALA A 216 9.35 -27.06 -9.48
CA ALA A 216 8.74 -27.66 -8.28
C ALA A 216 9.79 -28.17 -7.29
N LYS A 217 10.90 -28.75 -7.77
CA LYS A 217 12.00 -29.23 -6.93
C LYS A 217 12.79 -28.10 -6.26
N LEU A 218 12.81 -26.91 -6.86
CA LEU A 218 13.52 -25.76 -6.31
C LEU A 218 12.65 -24.95 -5.33
N GLY A 219 11.32 -25.16 -5.33
CA GLY A 219 10.38 -24.42 -4.49
C GLY A 219 10.16 -22.97 -4.99
N VAL A 220 10.24 -22.77 -6.31
CA VAL A 220 10.34 -21.46 -6.95
C VAL A 220 9.18 -21.24 -7.91
N ASP A 221 8.70 -19.99 -8.05
CA ASP A 221 7.61 -19.66 -8.97
C ASP A 221 8.06 -19.82 -10.44
N VAL A 222 7.16 -20.30 -11.30
CA VAL A 222 7.43 -20.43 -12.75
C VAL A 222 7.55 -19.08 -13.47
N THR A 223 7.28 -17.99 -12.76
CA THR A 223 7.26 -16.62 -13.28
C THR A 223 8.40 -15.76 -12.78
N VAL A 224 9.45 -16.37 -12.20
CA VAL A 224 10.63 -15.66 -11.72
C VAL A 224 11.20 -14.75 -12.80
N ARG A 225 11.47 -13.51 -12.40
CA ARG A 225 12.13 -12.51 -13.24
C ARG A 225 13.15 -11.74 -12.41
N CYS A 226 14.21 -11.33 -13.07
CA CYS A 226 15.35 -10.65 -12.49
C CYS A 226 15.67 -9.39 -13.29
N ILE A 227 16.02 -8.33 -12.59
CA ILE A 227 16.41 -7.05 -13.17
C ILE A 227 17.50 -6.39 -12.30
N SER A 228 18.41 -5.64 -12.92
CA SER A 228 19.42 -4.91 -12.16
C SER A 228 18.79 -3.75 -11.39
N GLN A 229 19.38 -3.38 -10.26
CA GLN A 229 18.90 -2.22 -9.49
C GLN A 229 18.84 -0.94 -10.34
N ALA A 230 19.86 -0.68 -11.16
CA ALA A 230 19.89 0.50 -12.04
C ALA A 230 18.70 0.54 -13.02
N ARG A 231 18.34 -0.61 -13.59
CA ARG A 231 17.19 -0.70 -14.51
C ARG A 231 15.87 -0.62 -13.75
N TYR A 232 15.76 -1.23 -12.57
CA TYR A 232 14.60 -1.05 -11.69
C TYR A 232 14.37 0.42 -11.35
N ASP A 233 15.42 1.15 -10.95
CA ASP A 233 15.33 2.57 -10.61
C ASP A 233 14.97 3.44 -11.83
N ALA A 234 15.43 3.06 -13.02
CA ALA A 234 15.01 3.72 -14.27
C ALA A 234 13.50 3.52 -14.53
N LEU A 235 13.01 2.29 -14.47
CA LEU A 235 11.58 1.97 -14.66
C LEU A 235 10.71 2.63 -13.58
N ARG A 236 11.18 2.66 -12.33
CA ARG A 236 10.50 3.35 -11.23
C ARG A 236 10.39 4.85 -11.51
N ARG A 237 11.45 5.50 -11.97
CA ARG A 237 11.42 6.93 -12.33
C ARG A 237 10.47 7.21 -13.49
N GLU A 238 10.49 6.37 -14.51
CA GLU A 238 9.57 6.44 -15.65
C GLU A 238 8.11 6.32 -15.20
N TYR A 239 7.80 5.31 -14.37
CA TYR A 239 6.46 5.12 -13.82
C TYR A 239 6.01 6.31 -12.95
N MET A 240 6.90 6.84 -12.09
CA MET A 240 6.60 8.00 -11.26
C MET A 240 6.34 9.26 -12.10
N ALA A 241 7.07 9.44 -13.20
CA ALA A 241 6.84 10.54 -14.14
C ALA A 241 5.49 10.41 -14.85
N TRP A 242 5.22 9.23 -15.41
CA TRP A 242 3.93 8.91 -16.04
C TRP A 242 2.75 9.07 -15.07
N HIS A 243 2.89 8.59 -13.84
CA HIS A 243 1.85 8.73 -12.82
C HIS A 243 1.54 10.20 -12.51
N LYS A 244 2.57 11.05 -12.38
CA LYS A 244 2.39 12.50 -12.18
C LYS A 244 1.63 13.13 -13.35
N GLU A 245 1.99 12.79 -14.58
CA GLU A 245 1.32 13.27 -15.78
C GLU A 245 -0.17 12.86 -15.80
N LEU A 246 -0.46 11.58 -15.52
CA LEU A 246 -1.82 11.07 -15.48
C LEU A 246 -2.66 11.74 -14.39
N VAL A 247 -2.08 12.00 -13.21
CA VAL A 247 -2.76 12.75 -12.13
C VAL A 247 -3.04 14.19 -12.56
N LEU A 248 -2.10 14.86 -13.24
CA LEU A 248 -2.30 16.22 -13.76
C LEU A 248 -3.42 16.26 -14.79
N LEU A 249 -3.41 15.34 -15.76
CA LEU A 249 -4.46 15.23 -16.79
C LEU A 249 -5.83 14.98 -16.16
N ASN A 250 -5.94 14.03 -15.23
CA ASN A 250 -7.19 13.75 -14.53
C ASN A 250 -7.68 14.93 -13.69
N THR A 251 -6.75 15.66 -13.04
CA THR A 251 -7.09 16.86 -12.26
C THR A 251 -7.56 17.99 -13.18
N ALA A 252 -6.92 18.18 -14.34
CA ALA A 252 -7.34 19.17 -15.33
C ALA A 252 -8.71 18.83 -15.92
N ALA A 253 -8.95 17.56 -16.27
CA ALA A 253 -10.24 17.09 -16.76
C ALA A 253 -11.35 17.24 -15.71
N ALA A 254 -11.06 16.94 -14.44
CA ALA A 254 -12.00 17.14 -13.34
C ALA A 254 -12.33 18.63 -13.12
N LYS A 255 -11.32 19.51 -13.22
CA LYS A 255 -11.53 20.97 -13.17
C LYS A 255 -12.36 21.48 -14.34
N ALA A 256 -12.09 21.02 -15.55
CA ALA A 256 -12.86 21.39 -16.74
C ALA A 256 -14.31 20.92 -16.64
N LYS A 257 -14.55 19.69 -16.16
CA LYS A 257 -15.91 19.18 -15.92
C LYS A 257 -16.63 19.96 -14.83
N ALA A 258 -15.93 20.36 -13.77
CA ALA A 258 -16.50 21.20 -12.72
C ALA A 258 -16.80 22.64 -13.21
N ALA A 259 -15.98 23.18 -14.12
CA ALA A 259 -16.22 24.47 -14.76
C ALA A 259 -17.46 24.41 -15.66
N HIS A 260 -17.57 23.40 -16.54
CA HIS A 260 -18.76 23.18 -17.35
C HIS A 260 -20.03 22.96 -16.52
N ALA A 261 -19.96 22.16 -15.44
CA ALA A 261 -21.12 22.00 -14.55
C ALA A 261 -21.53 23.30 -13.84
N ARG A 262 -20.58 24.21 -13.58
CA ARG A 262 -20.87 25.54 -13.04
C ARG A 262 -21.47 26.47 -14.09
N GLU A 263 -21.01 26.40 -15.33
CA GLU A 263 -21.58 27.16 -16.46
C GLU A 263 -23.00 26.66 -16.78
N GLU A 264 -23.23 25.35 -16.86
CA GLU A 264 -24.56 24.74 -17.04
C GLU A 264 -25.50 25.08 -15.86
N SER A 265 -24.98 25.10 -14.62
CA SER A 265 -25.78 25.48 -13.45
C SER A 265 -26.03 26.99 -13.38
N ALA A 266 -25.18 27.83 -13.99
CA ALA A 266 -25.40 29.27 -14.10
C ALA A 266 -26.48 29.59 -15.15
N ASP A 267 -26.60 28.77 -16.20
CA ASP A 267 -27.67 28.83 -17.20
C ASP A 267 -28.99 28.20 -16.72
N HIS A 268 -29.02 27.56 -15.55
CA HIS A 268 -30.20 26.96 -14.92
C HIS A 268 -30.61 27.66 -13.62
N THR A 269 -30.71 29.00 -13.66
CA THR A 269 -31.63 29.75 -12.78
C THR A 269 -33.10 29.63 -13.21
N ALA A 270 -33.44 28.65 -14.06
CA ALA A 270 -34.82 28.25 -14.32
C ALA A 270 -35.28 27.32 -13.21
N TYR A 271 -35.68 27.89 -12.07
CA TYR A 271 -36.43 27.14 -11.07
C TYR A 271 -37.58 26.36 -11.74
N PRO A 272 -37.86 25.11 -11.34
CA PRO A 272 -38.83 24.29 -12.03
C PRO A 272 -40.22 24.94 -12.00
N TRP A 273 -40.72 25.30 -13.18
CA TRP A 273 -41.99 26.01 -13.35
C TRP A 273 -43.18 25.14 -12.95
N HIS A 274 -44.23 25.77 -12.39
CA HIS A 274 -45.49 25.13 -12.02
C HIS A 274 -45.38 23.97 -11.02
N THR A 275 -44.36 23.96 -10.16
CA THR A 275 -44.14 22.89 -9.15
C THR A 275 -44.57 23.26 -7.74
N ILE A 276 -44.99 24.50 -7.51
CA ILE A 276 -45.35 25.02 -6.18
C ILE A 276 -46.86 25.15 -6.07
N VAL A 277 -47.44 24.49 -5.07
CA VAL A 277 -48.88 24.56 -4.75
C VAL A 277 -49.08 25.45 -3.53
N CYS A 278 -49.94 26.45 -3.65
CA CYS A 278 -50.42 27.27 -2.53
C CYS A 278 -51.70 26.65 -1.98
N LEU A 279 -51.80 26.51 -0.65
CA LEU A 279 -53.00 26.02 0.03
C LEU A 279 -53.26 26.79 1.33
N PRO A 280 -54.53 26.92 1.77
CA PRO A 280 -54.85 27.54 3.04
C PRO A 280 -54.33 26.71 4.20
N ARG A 281 -53.73 27.39 5.17
CA ARG A 281 -53.23 26.76 6.39
C ARG A 281 -54.33 26.77 7.46
N ARG A 282 -54.52 25.66 8.16
CA ARG A 282 -55.35 25.67 9.38
C ARG A 282 -54.60 26.40 10.50
N THR A 283 -55.33 26.99 11.46
CA THR A 283 -54.74 27.66 12.62
C THR A 283 -53.75 26.70 13.31
N ASP A 284 -52.53 27.18 13.56
CA ASP A 284 -51.44 26.43 14.21
C ASP A 284 -50.94 25.16 13.50
N GLU A 285 -51.25 24.97 12.20
CA GLU A 285 -50.75 23.82 11.43
C GLU A 285 -49.24 23.98 11.11
N THR A 286 -48.44 23.00 11.51
CA THR A 286 -46.98 22.94 11.25
C THR A 286 -46.67 22.17 9.96
N ALA A 287 -45.49 22.40 9.36
CA ALA A 287 -45.08 21.71 8.13
C ALA A 287 -45.18 20.17 8.19
N PRO A 288 -44.81 19.48 9.29
CA PRO A 288 -45.00 18.03 9.41
C PRO A 288 -46.48 17.61 9.43
N GLN A 289 -47.36 18.37 10.07
CA GLN A 289 -48.80 18.09 10.12
C GLN A 289 -49.44 18.25 8.74
N ILE A 290 -49.05 19.29 7.99
CA ILE A 290 -49.47 19.47 6.60
C ILE A 290 -48.98 18.29 5.76
N LYS A 291 -47.70 17.90 5.87
CA LYS A 291 -47.15 16.77 5.10
C LYS A 291 -47.91 15.45 5.38
N ALA A 292 -48.28 15.21 6.63
CA ALA A 292 -49.09 14.04 7.01
C ALA A 292 -50.51 14.09 6.43
N ARG A 293 -51.16 15.25 6.44
CA ARG A 293 -52.47 15.46 5.82
C ARG A 293 -52.43 15.22 4.31
N LEU A 294 -51.39 15.70 3.64
CA LEU A 294 -51.23 15.49 2.19
C LEU A 294 -50.93 14.03 1.84
N ALA A 295 -50.16 13.32 2.68
CA ALA A 295 -49.90 11.89 2.50
C ALA A 295 -51.18 11.04 2.62
N ALA A 296 -52.12 11.44 3.49
CA ALA A 296 -53.40 10.74 3.66
C ALA A 296 -54.34 10.85 2.44
N LEU A 297 -54.10 11.80 1.54
CA LEU A 297 -54.87 11.99 0.30
C LEU A 297 -54.39 11.11 -0.87
N ALA A 298 -53.44 10.19 -0.63
CA ALA A 298 -52.76 9.40 -1.66
C ALA A 298 -52.13 10.27 -2.77
N ALA A 299 -51.79 11.53 -2.45
CA ALA A 299 -51.18 12.46 -3.37
C ALA A 299 -49.72 12.05 -3.72
N PRO A 300 -49.21 12.47 -4.88
CA PRO A 300 -47.81 12.23 -5.24
C PRO A 300 -46.84 12.79 -4.19
N PRO A 301 -45.61 12.26 -4.12
CA PRO A 301 -44.66 12.60 -3.07
C PRO A 301 -44.37 14.11 -3.01
N VAL A 302 -44.56 14.68 -1.82
CA VAL A 302 -44.26 16.08 -1.49
C VAL A 302 -42.80 16.19 -1.04
N ASP A 303 -42.01 16.97 -1.76
CA ASP A 303 -40.59 17.17 -1.48
C ASP A 303 -40.40 18.05 -0.25
N TYR A 304 -41.13 19.17 -0.20
CA TYR A 304 -40.96 20.19 0.82
C TYR A 304 -42.26 20.94 1.08
N VAL A 305 -42.50 21.30 2.35
CA VAL A 305 -43.61 22.16 2.76
C VAL A 305 -43.03 23.37 3.47
N ASP A 306 -43.28 24.54 2.93
CA ASP A 306 -42.88 25.82 3.48
C ASP A 306 -44.06 26.45 4.22
N VAL A 307 -43.84 26.74 5.51
CA VAL A 307 -44.84 27.33 6.39
C VAL A 307 -44.20 28.52 7.08
N SER A 308 -44.73 29.70 6.79
CA SER A 308 -44.40 30.92 7.55
C SER A 308 -45.49 31.18 8.59
N PHE A 309 -45.09 31.58 9.80
CA PHE A 309 -46.03 32.01 10.85
C PHE A 309 -46.81 33.27 10.47
N GLU A 310 -46.26 34.09 9.57
CA GLU A 310 -46.82 35.37 9.16
C GLU A 310 -47.84 35.24 8.01
N ARG A 311 -47.95 34.05 7.40
CA ARG A 311 -48.82 33.82 6.25
C ARG A 311 -49.94 32.83 6.58
N PRO A 312 -51.20 33.12 6.20
CA PRO A 312 -52.32 32.19 6.36
C PRO A 312 -52.31 31.05 5.33
N VAL A 313 -51.25 30.93 4.53
CA VAL A 313 -51.09 29.94 3.46
C VAL A 313 -49.79 29.17 3.63
N ALA A 314 -49.77 27.93 3.13
CA ALA A 314 -48.57 27.11 3.03
C ALA A 314 -48.20 26.87 1.57
N TYR A 315 -46.90 26.81 1.26
CA TYR A 315 -46.40 26.49 -0.07
C TYR A 315 -45.83 25.08 -0.07
N VAL A 316 -46.33 24.25 -0.98
CA VAL A 316 -45.92 22.85 -1.13
C VAL A 316 -45.15 22.69 -2.42
N ARG A 317 -43.90 22.25 -2.30
CA ARG A 317 -43.06 21.94 -3.47
C ARG A 317 -43.25 20.47 -3.85
N CYS A 318 -43.67 20.27 -5.09
CA CYS A 318 -43.80 18.97 -5.71
C CYS A 318 -42.61 18.71 -6.65
N ALA A 319 -42.29 17.43 -6.86
CA ALA A 319 -41.18 17.03 -7.73
C ALA A 319 -41.40 17.42 -9.21
N THR A 320 -42.66 17.50 -9.66
CA THR A 320 -43.03 17.80 -11.06
C THR A 320 -44.29 18.66 -11.13
N ALA A 321 -44.49 19.34 -12.27
CA ALA A 321 -45.69 20.13 -12.51
C ALA A 321 -46.97 19.28 -12.55
N GLN A 322 -46.87 18.04 -13.06
CA GLN A 322 -47.97 17.08 -13.06
C GLN A 322 -48.37 16.70 -11.62
N ALA A 323 -47.39 16.46 -10.74
CA ALA A 323 -47.67 16.18 -9.33
C ALA A 323 -48.35 17.36 -8.62
N ALA A 324 -47.92 18.58 -8.90
CA ALA A 324 -48.55 19.79 -8.38
C ALA A 324 -50.01 19.92 -8.84
N GLN A 325 -50.29 19.64 -10.11
CA GLN A 325 -51.65 19.68 -10.66
C GLN A 325 -52.56 18.61 -10.04
N SER A 326 -52.09 17.36 -9.95
CA SER A 326 -52.85 16.27 -9.29
C SER A 326 -53.11 16.54 -7.81
N LEU A 327 -52.17 17.19 -7.13
CA LEU A 327 -52.34 17.61 -5.73
C LEU A 327 -53.44 18.66 -5.58
N VAL A 328 -53.50 19.65 -6.49
CA VAL A 328 -54.58 20.65 -6.50
C VAL A 328 -55.93 19.99 -6.78
N GLU A 329 -56.00 19.05 -7.73
CA GLU A 329 -57.23 18.31 -8.02
C GLU A 329 -57.75 17.53 -6.82
N ALA A 330 -56.84 16.93 -6.03
CA ALA A 330 -57.20 16.21 -4.80
C ALA A 330 -57.64 17.13 -3.65
N LEU A 331 -57.10 18.36 -3.57
CA LEU A 331 -57.41 19.33 -2.52
C LEU A 331 -58.66 20.17 -2.82
N GLY A 332 -59.05 20.28 -4.08
CA GLY A 332 -60.23 21.05 -4.51
C GLY A 332 -59.97 22.55 -4.66
N ALA A 333 -61.04 23.34 -4.69
CA ALA A 333 -61.05 24.74 -5.14
C ALA A 333 -60.23 25.72 -4.27
N GLU A 334 -59.75 25.30 -3.11
CA GLU A 334 -59.00 26.16 -2.18
C GLU A 334 -57.47 26.13 -2.41
N ALA A 335 -56.97 25.20 -3.24
CA ALA A 335 -55.55 25.11 -3.58
C ALA A 335 -55.30 25.48 -5.05
N TYR A 336 -54.13 26.03 -5.35
CA TYR A 336 -53.74 26.33 -6.73
C TYR A 336 -52.22 26.25 -6.94
N VAL A 337 -51.82 25.98 -8.18
CA VAL A 337 -50.40 26.00 -8.58
C VAL A 337 -49.98 27.45 -8.81
N LEU A 338 -48.89 27.89 -8.19
CA LEU A 338 -48.31 29.21 -8.42
C LEU A 338 -47.90 29.39 -9.89
N ARG A 339 -48.17 30.56 -10.46
CA ARG A 339 -47.83 30.91 -11.85
C ARG A 339 -47.28 32.33 -11.94
N GLY A 340 -46.51 32.58 -13.01
CA GLY A 340 -46.04 33.92 -13.36
C GLY A 340 -45.27 34.62 -12.24
N ALA A 341 -45.64 35.87 -11.98
CA ALA A 341 -44.95 36.74 -11.01
C ALA A 341 -44.96 36.19 -9.57
N GLU A 342 -46.04 35.51 -9.16
CA GLU A 342 -46.16 34.94 -7.81
C GLU A 342 -45.19 33.78 -7.60
N GLN A 343 -45.02 32.93 -8.62
CA GLN A 343 -44.03 31.86 -8.60
C GLN A 343 -42.60 32.42 -8.58
N ALA A 344 -42.33 33.46 -9.36
CA ALA A 344 -41.02 34.12 -9.39
C ALA A 344 -40.67 34.73 -8.02
N ALA A 345 -41.63 35.40 -7.38
CA ALA A 345 -41.46 35.99 -6.05
C ALA A 345 -41.21 34.91 -4.97
N TYR A 346 -41.90 33.76 -5.05
CA TYR A 346 -41.62 32.62 -4.16
C TYR A 346 -40.17 32.18 -4.29
N TRP A 347 -39.69 31.91 -5.50
CA TRP A 347 -38.32 31.43 -5.72
C TRP A 347 -37.24 32.45 -5.34
N GLN A 348 -37.52 33.76 -5.49
CA GLN A 348 -36.63 34.81 -5.01
C GLN A 348 -36.55 34.87 -3.47
N SER A 349 -37.61 34.46 -2.76
CA SER A 349 -37.64 34.44 -1.29
C SER A 349 -36.96 33.21 -0.67
N VAL A 350 -36.71 32.16 -1.46
CA VAL A 350 -36.01 30.97 -0.99
C VAL A 350 -34.49 31.24 -1.00
N PRO A 351 -33.79 31.14 0.14
CA PRO A 351 -32.34 31.35 0.16
C PRO A 351 -31.65 30.31 -0.72
N LEU A 352 -30.79 30.76 -1.63
CA LEU A 352 -29.86 29.90 -2.36
C LEU A 352 -29.04 29.11 -1.33
N ARG A 353 -29.16 27.78 -1.34
CA ARG A 353 -28.32 26.90 -0.53
C ARG A 353 -27.09 26.46 -1.30
#